data_AF-Q9QXB3-F1
#
_entry.id   AF-Q9QXB3-F1
#
_cell.length_a   1.000
_cell.length_b   1.000
_cell.length_c   1.000
_cell.angle_alpha   90.00
_cell.angle_beta   90.00
_cell.angle_gamma   90.00
#
_symmetry.space_group_name_H-M   'P 1'
#
loop_
_entity.id
_entity.type
_entity.pdbx_description
1 polymer ?
#
loop_
_entity_poly.entity_id
_entity_poly.type
_entity_poly.pdbx_seq_one_letter_code
_entity_poly.pdbx_strand_id
1 'polypeptide(L)' 'FETDISTLTRFVMEQGRKAQGTGELTQLLNSLCTAIKAISSAVRQAGIAQL' A
#
# COMPACT_ATOMS: atom_id res chain seq x y z
N PHE A 1 -3.00 -24.81 12.19
CA PHE A 1 -2.42 -24.10 11.04
C PHE A 1 -2.74 -22.63 11.19
N GLU A 2 -1.76 -21.79 11.54
CA GLU A 2 -1.91 -20.33 11.47
C GLU A 2 -1.40 -19.88 10.10
N THR A 3 -2.29 -19.40 9.25
CA THR A 3 -1.91 -18.74 8.00
C THR A 3 -1.79 -17.25 8.29
N ASP A 4 -0.58 -16.74 8.50
CA ASP A 4 -0.39 -15.29 8.67
C ASP A 4 -0.43 -14.59 7.31
N ILE A 5 -1.53 -13.88 7.05
CA ILE A 5 -1.67 -12.99 5.91
C ILE A 5 -1.38 -11.58 6.40
N SER A 6 -0.22 -11.06 6.00
CA SER A 6 0.18 -9.68 6.31
C SER A 6 0.05 -8.79 5.08
N THR A 7 -0.86 -7.83 5.14
CA THR A 7 -0.98 -6.76 4.14
C THR A 7 0.03 -5.67 4.42
N LEU A 8 0.42 -4.90 3.40
CA LEU A 8 1.32 -3.76 3.57
C LEU A 8 0.79 -2.75 4.61
N THR A 9 -0.52 -2.49 4.62
CA THR A 9 -1.16 -1.63 5.62
C THR A 9 -0.98 -2.18 7.04
N ARG A 10 -1.23 -3.48 7.25
CA ARG A 10 -1.03 -4.12 8.56
C ARG A 10 0.43 -4.03 9.01
N PHE A 11 1.36 -4.38 8.12
CA PHE A 11 2.79 -4.32 8.40
C PHE A 11 3.22 -2.91 8.83
N VAL A 12 2.87 -1.88 8.05
CA VAL A 12 3.29 -0.49 8.33
C VAL A 12 2.68 0.01 9.64
N MET A 13 1.42 -0.34 9.95
CA MET A 13 0.81 0.01 11.24
C MET A 13 1.54 -0.66 12.42
N GLU A 14 1.89 -1.93 12.30
CA GLU A 14 2.61 -2.65 13.35
C GLU A 14 4.01 -2.06 13.57
N GLN A 15 4.74 -1.73 12.50
CA GLN A 15 6.05 -1.09 12.60
C GLN A 15 5.95 0.33 13.18
N GLY A 16 4.98 1.13 12.74
CA GLY A 16 4.75 2.47 13.26
C GLY A 16 4.43 2.47 14.76
N ARG A 17 3.63 1.50 15.22
CA ARG A 17 3.34 1.31 16.65
C ARG A 17 4.56 0.90 17.46
N LYS A 18 5.39 0.00 16.93
CA LYS A 18 6.67 -0.41 17.56
C LYS A 18 7.64 0.77 17.69
N ALA A 19 7.64 1.67 16.71
CA ALA A 19 8.45 2.88 16.72
C ALA A 19 7.84 4.04 17.55
N GLN A 20 6.66 3.86 18.16
CA GLN A 20 5.90 4.90 18.86
C GLN A 20 5.72 6.18 18.02
N GLY A 21 5.61 6.03 16.70
CA GLY A 21 5.49 7.16 15.78
C GLY A 21 4.10 7.82 15.79
N THR A 22 4.02 9.06 15.32
CA THR A 22 2.78 9.86 15.22
C THR A 22 1.77 9.30 14.21
N GLY A 23 2.21 8.40 13.32
CA GLY A 23 1.38 7.81 12.27
C GLY A 23 1.39 8.57 10.95
N GLU A 24 2.10 9.69 10.85
CA GLU A 24 2.21 10.48 9.61
C GLU A 24 2.86 9.68 8.47
N LEU A 25 3.93 8.94 8.76
CA LEU A 25 4.55 8.05 7.78
C LEU A 25 3.60 6.92 7.35
N THR A 26 2.80 6.38 8.28
CA THR A 26 1.78 5.36 7.95
C THR A 26 0.73 5.92 7.00
N GLN A 27 0.28 7.16 7.21
CA GLN A 27 -0.67 7.84 6.31
C GLN A 27 -0.06 8.10 4.93
N LEU A 28 1.18 8.57 4.89
CA LEU A 28 1.93 8.78 3.64
C LEU A 28 2.03 7.47 2.84
N LEU A 29 2.48 6.38 3.47
CA LEU A 29 2.67 5.09 2.80
C LEU A 29 1.36 4.48 2.29
N ASN A 30 0.26 4.62 3.04
CA ASN A 30 -1.05 4.19 2.56
C ASN A 30 -1.54 5.03 1.37
N SER A 31 -1.26 6.34 1.37
CA SER A 31 -1.58 7.22 0.24
C SER A 31 -0.80 6.83 -1.02
N LEU A 32 0.49 6.52 -0.87
CA LEU A 32 1.31 5.96 -1.96
C LEU A 32 0.73 4.66 -2.50
N CYS A 33 0.28 3.75 -1.64
CA CYS A 33 -0.33 2.49 -2.07
C CYS A 33 -1.55 2.70 -2.97
N THR A 34 -2.39 3.68 -2.66
CA THR A 34 -3.55 4.04 -3.49
C THR A 34 -3.11 4.61 -4.84
N ALA A 35 -2.16 5.55 -4.84
CA ALA A 35 -1.63 6.12 -6.07
C ALA A 35 -1.01 5.05 -6.99
N ILE A 36 -0.19 4.16 -6.44
CA ILE A 36 0.46 3.08 -7.19
C ILE A 36 -0.57 2.14 -7.80
N LYS A 37 -1.62 1.76 -7.07
CA LYS A 37 -2.70 0.91 -7.59
C LYS A 37 -3.47 1.59 -8.73
N ALA A 38 -3.75 2.88 -8.59
CA ALA A 38 -4.42 3.65 -9.64
C ALA A 38 -3.56 3.73 -10.91
N ILE A 39 -2.28 4.06 -10.77
CA ILE A 39 -1.32 4.10 -11.89
C ILE A 39 -1.22 2.71 -12.54
N SER A 40 -1.05 1.65 -11.75
CA SER A 40 -0.96 0.27 -12.27
C SER A 40 -2.21 -0.12 -13.07
N SER A 41 -3.40 0.25 -12.59
CA SER A 41 -4.65 0.03 -13.31
C SER A 41 -4.69 0.82 -14.62
N ALA A 42 -4.31 2.10 -14.60
CA ALA A 42 -4.29 2.96 -15.78
C ALA A 42 -3.32 2.43 -16.85
N VAL A 43 -2.11 2.02 -16.46
CA VAL A 43 -1.11 1.42 -17.37
C VAL A 43 -1.64 0.13 -17.98
N ARG A 44 -2.32 -0.72 -17.19
CA ARG A 44 -2.91 -1.95 -17.74
C ARG A 44 -4.02 -1.67 -18.74
N GLN A 45 -4.85 -0.66 -18.49
CA GLN A 45 -5.89 -0.24 -19.44
C GLN A 45 -5.29 0.35 -20.72
N ALA A 46 -4.23 1.16 -20.62
CA ALA A 46 -3.52 1.71 -21.77
C ALA A 46 -2.93 0.60 -22.67
N GLY A 47 -2.37 -0.44 -22.07
CA GLY A 47 -1.86 -1.60 -22.82
C GLY A 47 -2.97 -2.39 -23.54
N ILE A 48 -4.17 -2.50 -22.96
CA ILE A 48 -5.33 -3.13 -23.62
C ILE A 48 -5.85 -2.25 -24.76
N ALA A 49 -5.84 -0.93 -24.58
CA ALA A 49 -6.27 0.02 -25.59
C ALA A 49 -5.29 0.14 -26.78
N GLN A 50 -4.10 -0.47 -26.69
CA GLN A 50 -2.99 -0.31 -27.65
C GLN A 50 -2.73 1.16 -28.02
N LEU A 51 -2.73 2.04 -27.02
CA LEU A 51 -2.22 3.41 -27.16
C LEU A 51 -0.68 3.43 -27.26
#